data_AF-A0A3L6N428-F1
#
_entry.id   AF-A0A3L6N428-F1
#
_cell.length_a   1.000
_cell.length_b   1.000
_cell.length_c   1.000
_cell.angle_alpha   90.00
_cell.angle_beta   90.00
_cell.angle_gamma   90.00
#
_symmetry.space_group_name_H-M   'P 1'
#
loop_
_entity.id
_entity.type
_entity.pdbx_description
1 polymer ?
#
loop_
_entity_poly.entity_id
_entity_poly.type
_entity_poly.pdbx_seq_one_letter_code
_entity_poly.pdbx_strand_id
1 'polypeptide(L)'
;MLSRNEGEGCSLKDLDIEHYTAFERSLRRMLDTDVAERAYSEVFDGMPLRDSYLDLQFPEDRHPALKHVNLSEGVRERVFDFRSKFDLSSLWFETSLLQAFSKASAQSKEFHLRLLELLAVSCHQIAVQIFQLDDVAERHNIYDIWRHSPRDMTKWDSFRDPTAFSHGPYIAVDQYPNGAADSVGYWAEARIFGGVVVFDRGEDGTESRQIYFHGCRRKGPRTIYTPIDQQFEQMIQFLLDESESHDTASAHPFPVLATSQNRWRWDP
;
A
#
# COMPACT_ATOMS: atom_id res chain seq x y z
N MET A 1 21.74 6.92 -16.43
CA MET A 1 22.13 7.92 -15.42
C MET A 1 21.43 9.23 -15.76
N LEU A 2 20.21 9.39 -15.26
CA LEU A 2 19.48 10.66 -15.32
C LEU A 2 19.16 11.04 -13.89
N SER A 3 19.55 12.26 -13.53
CA SER A 3 19.48 12.83 -12.19
C SER A 3 18.03 12.87 -11.71
N ARG A 4 17.81 12.30 -10.52
CA ARG A 4 16.62 12.59 -9.71
C ARG A 4 16.49 14.11 -9.59
N ASN A 5 15.30 14.65 -9.83
CA ASN A 5 14.94 15.92 -9.22
C ASN A 5 14.94 15.67 -7.72
N GLU A 6 15.95 16.20 -7.04
CA GLU A 6 16.04 16.25 -5.58
C GLU A 6 14.92 17.15 -5.09
N GLY A 7 13.71 16.62 -4.94
CA GLY A 7 12.82 17.08 -3.90
C GLY A 7 13.53 16.79 -2.58
N GLU A 8 13.77 17.82 -1.76
CA GLU A 8 14.37 17.68 -0.44
C GLU A 8 13.55 16.64 0.34
N GLY A 9 14.05 15.42 0.42
CA GLY A 9 13.49 14.37 1.25
C GLY A 9 14.06 14.54 2.65
N CYS A 10 13.20 14.60 3.66
CA CYS A 10 13.64 14.78 5.04
C CYS A 10 13.67 13.43 5.78
N SER A 11 14.55 13.32 6.77
CA SER A 11 14.68 12.10 7.58
C SER A 11 13.73 12.15 8.77
N LEU A 12 13.21 10.99 9.20
CA LEU A 12 12.44 10.86 10.44
C LEU A 12 13.19 11.36 11.69
N LYS A 13 14.52 11.50 11.60
CA LYS A 13 15.39 11.99 12.69
C LYS A 13 15.10 13.43 13.12
N ASP A 14 14.41 14.20 12.30
CA ASP A 14 14.08 15.60 12.59
C ASP A 14 12.76 15.75 13.38
N LEU A 15 12.05 14.64 13.62
CA LEU A 15 10.85 14.62 14.46
C LEU A 15 11.22 14.67 15.94
N ASP A 16 10.36 15.28 16.75
CA ASP A 16 10.45 15.11 18.19
C ASP A 16 10.17 13.65 18.62
N ILE A 17 10.51 13.34 19.86
CA ILE A 17 10.40 11.98 20.42
C ILE A 17 8.96 11.46 20.37
N GLU A 18 7.96 12.31 20.57
CA GLU A 18 6.55 11.89 20.61
C GLU A 18 6.07 11.49 19.21
N HIS A 19 6.30 12.34 18.21
CA HIS A 19 5.95 12.07 16.81
C HIS A 19 6.70 10.87 16.24
N TYR A 20 8.01 10.79 16.51
CA TYR A 20 8.84 9.67 16.08
C TYR A 20 8.33 8.35 16.67
N THR A 21 8.09 8.31 17.98
CA THR A 21 7.61 7.10 18.68
C THR A 21 6.24 6.67 18.18
N ALA A 22 5.32 7.63 17.98
CA ALA A 22 4.00 7.34 17.45
C ALA A 22 4.05 6.75 16.05
N PHE A 23 4.88 7.32 15.16
CA PHE A 23 5.08 6.79 13.81
C PHE A 23 5.72 5.40 13.81
N GLU A 24 6.84 5.23 14.53
CA GLU A 24 7.54 3.95 14.61
C GLU A 24 6.61 2.84 15.12
N ARG A 25 5.90 3.09 16.22
CA ARG A 25 4.96 2.14 16.81
C ARG A 25 3.85 1.77 15.82
N SER A 26 3.24 2.77 15.21
CA SER A 26 2.14 2.57 14.27
C SER A 26 2.58 1.75 13.05
N LEU A 27 3.76 2.04 12.51
CA LEU A 27 4.30 1.30 11.37
C LEU A 27 4.60 -0.15 11.75
N ARG A 28 5.27 -0.39 12.88
CA ARG A 28 5.55 -1.75 13.34
C ARG A 28 4.27 -2.56 13.56
N ARG A 29 3.27 -1.99 14.22
CA ARG A 29 1.95 -2.62 14.42
C ARG A 29 1.25 -2.96 13.11
N MET A 30 1.29 -2.05 12.14
CA MET A 30 0.71 -2.30 10.82
C MET A 30 1.46 -3.43 10.09
N LEU A 31 2.79 -3.44 10.13
CA LEU A 31 3.61 -4.51 9.56
C LEU A 31 3.43 -5.87 10.27
N ASP A 32 2.96 -5.86 11.52
CA ASP A 32 2.67 -7.06 12.30
C ASP A 32 1.30 -7.70 12.00
N THR A 33 0.47 -7.06 11.18
CA THR A 33 -0.83 -7.62 10.77
C THR A 33 -0.67 -8.77 9.77
N ASP A 34 -1.61 -9.73 9.80
CA ASP A 34 -1.61 -10.86 8.87
C ASP A 34 -1.80 -10.41 7.40
N VAL A 35 -2.56 -9.32 7.21
CA VAL A 35 -2.79 -8.70 5.90
C VAL A 35 -1.50 -8.10 5.34
N ALA A 36 -0.70 -7.41 6.16
CA ALA A 36 0.60 -6.89 5.74
C ALA A 36 1.60 -8.01 5.47
N GLU A 37 1.70 -9.00 6.37
CA GLU A 37 2.54 -10.19 6.16
C GLU A 37 2.20 -10.87 4.83
N ARG A 38 0.91 -11.07 4.56
CA ARG A 38 0.44 -11.68 3.32
C ARG A 38 0.76 -10.82 2.11
N ALA A 39 0.47 -9.52 2.14
CA ALA A 39 0.70 -8.62 1.01
C ALA A 39 2.19 -8.63 0.63
N TYR A 40 3.09 -8.43 1.59
CA TYR A 40 4.53 -8.43 1.31
C TYR A 40 5.07 -9.82 0.98
N SER A 41 4.49 -10.90 1.52
CA SER A 41 4.84 -12.27 1.10
C SER A 41 4.59 -12.45 -0.40
N GLU A 42 3.43 -12.03 -0.89
CA GLU A 42 3.10 -12.12 -2.31
C GLU A 42 4.08 -11.29 -3.15
N VAL A 43 4.45 -10.07 -2.72
CA VAL A 43 5.47 -9.25 -3.42
C VAL A 43 6.84 -9.95 -3.44
N PHE A 44 7.32 -10.50 -2.33
CA PHE A 44 8.56 -11.28 -2.26
C PHE A 44 8.53 -12.54 -3.14
N ASP A 45 7.35 -13.13 -3.31
CA ASP A 45 7.17 -14.28 -4.17
C ASP A 45 7.19 -13.91 -5.67
N GLY A 46 6.99 -12.62 -5.97
CA GLY A 46 7.01 -12.08 -7.34
C GLY A 46 5.69 -12.26 -8.10
N MET A 47 4.66 -12.84 -7.46
CA MET A 47 3.33 -13.03 -8.07
C MET A 47 2.24 -12.95 -6.99
N PRO A 48 1.10 -12.27 -7.25
CA PRO A 48 -0.03 -12.34 -6.34
C PRO A 48 -0.59 -13.76 -6.27
N LEU A 49 -1.14 -14.13 -5.13
CA LEU A 49 -1.94 -15.34 -5.02
C LEU A 49 -3.19 -15.21 -5.88
N ARG A 50 -3.71 -16.34 -6.35
CA ARG A 50 -4.86 -16.41 -7.25
C ARG A 50 -6.06 -15.64 -6.70
N ASP A 51 -6.36 -15.79 -5.42
CA ASP A 51 -7.46 -15.09 -4.77
C ASP A 51 -7.20 -13.59 -4.65
N SER A 52 -5.99 -13.18 -4.26
CA SER A 52 -5.56 -11.77 -4.24
C SER A 52 -5.67 -11.11 -5.63
N TYR A 53 -5.31 -11.83 -6.70
CA TYR A 53 -5.49 -11.38 -8.08
C TYR A 53 -6.99 -11.25 -8.44
N LEU A 54 -7.79 -12.29 -8.19
CA LEU A 54 -9.23 -12.31 -8.52
C LEU A 54 -10.08 -11.36 -7.65
N ASP A 55 -9.52 -10.89 -6.54
CA ASP A 55 -10.12 -9.89 -5.68
C ASP A 55 -10.11 -8.50 -6.32
N LEU A 56 -9.09 -8.15 -7.11
CA LEU A 56 -8.94 -6.82 -7.72
C LEU A 56 -9.18 -6.82 -9.23
N GLN A 57 -8.88 -7.94 -9.89
CA GLN A 57 -8.87 -8.04 -11.35
C GLN A 57 -9.92 -9.01 -11.88
N PHE A 58 -10.33 -8.77 -13.13
CA PHE A 58 -11.05 -9.78 -13.90
C PHE A 58 -10.05 -10.84 -14.39
N PRO A 59 -10.44 -12.14 -14.37
CA PRO A 59 -9.55 -13.19 -14.81
C PRO A 59 -9.22 -13.05 -16.30
N GLU A 60 -7.94 -12.86 -16.61
CA GLU A 60 -7.42 -12.95 -17.97
C GLU A 60 -6.99 -14.38 -18.32
N ASP A 61 -7.26 -14.82 -19.56
CA ASP A 61 -6.89 -16.17 -19.98
C ASP A 61 -5.37 -16.41 -19.85
N ARG A 62 -5.03 -17.56 -19.28
CA ARG A 62 -3.65 -18.02 -19.03
C ARG A 62 -2.80 -17.11 -18.14
N HIS A 63 -3.38 -16.11 -17.47
CA HIS A 63 -2.62 -15.26 -16.56
C HIS A 63 -1.88 -16.10 -15.50
N PRO A 64 -0.57 -15.91 -15.27
CA PRO A 64 0.22 -16.76 -14.37
C PRO A 64 -0.34 -16.88 -12.95
N ALA A 65 -0.85 -15.78 -12.40
CA ALA A 65 -1.49 -15.77 -11.08
C ALA A 65 -2.69 -16.73 -10.95
N LEU A 66 -3.35 -17.14 -12.05
CA LEU A 66 -4.46 -18.11 -11.98
C LEU A 66 -4.01 -19.51 -11.50
N LYS A 67 -2.72 -19.82 -11.60
CA LYS A 67 -2.13 -21.07 -11.11
C LYS A 67 -1.38 -20.89 -9.78
N HIS A 68 -1.18 -19.66 -9.33
CA HIS A 68 -0.42 -19.33 -8.14
C HIS A 68 -1.31 -19.41 -6.90
N VAL A 69 -1.48 -20.61 -6.35
CA VAL A 69 -2.42 -20.88 -5.23
C VAL A 69 -1.76 -20.91 -3.85
N ASN A 70 -0.45 -21.13 -3.78
CA ASN A 70 0.32 -21.17 -2.55
C ASN A 70 1.60 -20.35 -2.76
N LEU A 71 2.07 -19.71 -1.68
CA LEU A 71 3.37 -19.06 -1.67
C LEU A 71 4.49 -20.09 -1.86
N SER A 72 5.59 -19.68 -2.49
CA SER A 72 6.80 -20.49 -2.53
C SER A 72 7.38 -20.73 -1.13
N GLU A 73 8.11 -21.83 -0.97
CA GLU A 73 8.81 -22.16 0.28
C GLU A 73 9.81 -21.05 0.67
N GLY A 74 9.88 -20.72 1.96
CA GLY A 74 10.82 -19.72 2.48
C GLY A 74 10.35 -18.26 2.41
N VAL A 75 9.24 -17.96 1.71
CA VAL A 75 8.78 -16.58 1.51
C VAL A 75 8.34 -15.91 2.82
N ARG A 76 7.67 -16.64 3.71
CA ARG A 76 7.21 -16.09 4.99
C ARG A 76 8.38 -15.78 5.92
N GLU A 77 9.37 -16.66 5.94
CA GLU A 77 10.62 -16.48 6.68
C GLU A 77 11.35 -15.23 6.19
N ARG A 78 11.34 -14.96 4.88
CA ARG A 78 11.92 -13.72 4.32
C ARG A 78 11.17 -12.46 4.75
N VAL A 79 9.83 -12.50 4.80
CA VAL A 79 9.04 -11.37 5.30
C VAL A 79 9.35 -11.13 6.78
N PHE A 80 9.42 -12.19 7.58
CA PHE A 80 9.81 -12.10 8.99
C PHE A 80 11.20 -11.49 9.15
N ASP A 81 12.18 -11.96 8.39
CA ASP A 81 13.55 -11.46 8.39
C ASP A 81 13.61 -9.99 7.95
N PHE A 82 12.87 -9.62 6.90
CA PHE A 82 12.77 -8.24 6.43
C PHE A 82 12.20 -7.34 7.52
N ARG A 83 11.07 -7.72 8.12
CA ARG A 83 10.38 -6.96 9.17
C ARG A 83 11.24 -6.78 10.41
N SER A 84 11.91 -7.85 10.87
CA SER A 84 12.75 -7.81 12.09
C SER A 84 13.99 -6.93 11.92
N LYS A 85 14.51 -6.80 10.69
CA LYS A 85 15.68 -5.99 10.35
C LYS A 85 15.32 -4.67 9.69
N PHE A 86 14.03 -4.34 9.61
CA PHE A 86 13.58 -3.16 8.88
C PHE A 86 14.12 -1.88 9.53
N ASP A 87 14.88 -1.13 8.74
CA ASP A 87 15.43 0.15 9.16
C ASP A 87 14.51 1.29 8.69
N LEU A 88 13.92 2.00 9.65
CA LEU A 88 13.08 3.17 9.40
C LEU A 88 13.83 4.27 8.64
N SER A 89 15.16 4.31 8.75
CA SER A 89 15.97 5.29 8.02
C SER A 89 16.02 5.08 6.51
N SER A 90 15.55 3.92 6.03
CA SER A 90 15.38 3.63 4.60
C SER A 90 14.18 4.32 3.97
N LEU A 91 13.25 4.84 4.77
CA LEU A 91 12.04 5.52 4.30
C LEU A 91 12.30 6.99 3.95
N TRP A 92 11.73 7.42 2.84
CA TRP A 92 11.84 8.78 2.33
C TRP A 92 10.47 9.45 2.31
N PHE A 93 10.38 10.66 2.86
CA PHE A 93 9.15 11.43 2.87
C PHE A 93 9.39 12.82 2.31
N GLU A 94 8.36 13.39 1.70
CA GLU A 94 8.37 14.80 1.32
C GLU A 94 8.57 15.68 2.56
N THR A 95 9.45 16.67 2.45
CA THR A 95 9.74 17.62 3.55
C THR A 95 8.47 18.31 4.03
N SER A 96 7.56 18.69 3.12
CA SER A 96 6.27 19.29 3.45
C SER A 96 5.42 18.41 4.36
N LEU A 97 5.34 17.11 4.08
CA LEU A 97 4.60 16.13 4.87
C LEU A 97 5.20 15.97 6.27
N LEU A 98 6.52 15.78 6.37
CA LEU A 98 7.17 15.64 7.67
C LEU A 98 7.04 16.90 8.53
N GLN A 99 7.19 18.08 7.92
CA GLN A 99 6.98 19.34 8.62
C GLN A 99 5.53 19.49 9.11
N ALA A 100 4.55 19.14 8.28
CA ALA A 100 3.14 19.17 8.65
C ALA A 100 2.83 18.20 9.79
N PHE A 101 3.40 16.99 9.76
CA PHE A 101 3.28 16.04 10.85
C PHE A 101 3.88 16.58 12.15
N SER A 102 5.12 17.10 12.12
CA SER A 102 5.79 17.63 13.33
C SER A 102 5.08 18.83 13.97
N LYS A 103 4.32 19.59 13.18
CA LYS A 103 3.58 20.78 13.64
C LYS A 103 2.19 20.43 14.17
N ALA A 104 1.66 19.25 13.83
CA ALA A 104 0.33 18.85 14.23
C ALA A 104 0.32 18.55 15.73
N SER A 105 -0.66 19.10 16.47
CA SER A 105 -0.79 18.79 17.89
C SER A 105 -1.05 17.30 18.08
N ALA A 106 -0.32 16.65 18.99
CA ALA A 106 -0.52 15.25 19.33
C ALA A 106 -2.00 14.94 19.62
N GLN A 107 -2.48 13.77 19.17
CA GLN A 107 -3.86 13.30 19.30
C GLN A 107 -4.92 14.16 18.57
N SER A 108 -4.52 15.21 17.83
CA SER A 108 -5.44 15.96 16.99
C SER A 108 -5.85 15.17 15.75
N LYS A 109 -6.99 15.54 15.15
CA LYS A 109 -7.41 14.98 13.86
C LYS A 109 -6.34 15.17 12.79
N GLU A 110 -5.67 16.33 12.76
CA GLU A 110 -4.61 16.60 11.79
C GLU A 110 -3.42 15.66 11.99
N PHE A 111 -2.98 15.46 13.24
CA PHE A 111 -1.93 14.50 13.58
C PHE A 111 -2.29 13.09 13.10
N HIS A 112 -3.52 12.62 13.36
CA HIS A 112 -3.99 11.30 12.92
C HIS A 112 -3.97 11.14 11.38
N LEU A 113 -4.39 12.17 10.65
CA LEU A 113 -4.41 12.12 9.19
C LEU A 113 -2.99 12.11 8.61
N ARG A 114 -2.08 12.94 9.15
CA ARG A 114 -0.67 12.97 8.72
C ARG A 114 0.07 11.67 9.08
N LEU A 115 -0.24 11.07 10.22
CA LEU A 115 0.27 9.75 10.58
C LEU A 115 -0.16 8.70 9.56
N LEU A 116 -1.45 8.63 9.21
CA LEU A 116 -1.96 7.71 8.20
C LEU A 116 -1.33 7.95 6.82
N GLU A 117 -1.04 9.20 6.47
CA GLU A 117 -0.33 9.58 5.24
C GLU A 117 1.09 9.01 5.22
N LEU A 118 1.86 9.20 6.29
CA LEU A 118 3.20 8.62 6.44
C LEU A 118 3.14 7.08 6.38
N LEU A 119 2.13 6.44 6.97
CA LEU A 119 1.98 4.98 6.93
C LEU A 119 1.66 4.47 5.52
N ALA A 120 0.75 5.15 4.79
CA ALA A 120 0.43 4.79 3.40
C ALA A 120 1.67 4.91 2.50
N VAL A 121 2.40 6.03 2.61
CA VAL A 121 3.65 6.26 1.89
C VAL A 121 4.74 5.24 2.27
N SER A 122 4.79 4.79 3.54
CA SER A 122 5.71 3.75 3.98
C SER A 122 5.36 2.39 3.37
N CYS A 123 4.09 1.99 3.38
CA CYS A 123 3.63 0.75 2.76
C CYS A 123 3.98 0.68 1.28
N HIS A 124 3.72 1.79 0.58
CA HIS A 124 4.05 1.93 -0.82
C HIS A 124 5.55 1.72 -1.08
N GLN A 125 6.40 2.43 -0.32
CA GLN A 125 7.84 2.33 -0.46
C GLN A 125 8.38 0.95 -0.13
N ILE A 126 7.87 0.29 0.91
CA ILE A 126 8.29 -1.06 1.27
C ILE A 126 7.99 -2.03 0.11
N ALA A 127 6.80 -1.96 -0.48
CA ALA A 127 6.45 -2.80 -1.62
C ALA A 127 7.35 -2.52 -2.84
N VAL A 128 7.64 -1.24 -3.14
CA VAL A 128 8.59 -0.84 -4.18
C VAL A 128 9.98 -1.43 -3.93
N GLN A 129 10.51 -1.29 -2.72
CA GLN A 129 11.83 -1.79 -2.33
C GLN A 129 11.93 -3.31 -2.48
N ILE A 130 10.92 -4.06 -2.00
CA ILE A 130 10.88 -5.52 -2.12
C ILE A 130 10.80 -5.94 -3.59
N PHE A 131 9.93 -5.31 -4.37
CA PHE A 131 9.74 -5.65 -5.79
C PHE A 131 10.99 -5.42 -6.64
N GLN A 132 11.84 -4.48 -6.24
CA GLN A 132 13.09 -4.14 -6.91
C GLN A 132 14.29 -4.98 -6.47
N LEU A 133 14.14 -5.89 -5.50
CA LEU A 133 15.21 -6.83 -5.16
C LEU A 133 15.50 -7.75 -6.35
N ASP A 134 16.78 -7.93 -6.69
CA ASP A 134 17.20 -8.66 -7.90
C ASP A 134 16.56 -10.05 -8.02
N ASP A 135 16.49 -10.77 -6.89
CA ASP A 135 15.95 -12.13 -6.86
C ASP A 135 14.42 -12.17 -6.93
N VAL A 136 13.74 -11.09 -6.52
CA VAL A 136 12.29 -10.91 -6.71
C VAL A 136 12.00 -10.52 -8.16
N ALA A 137 12.86 -9.68 -8.76
CA ALA A 137 12.75 -9.29 -10.16
C ALA A 137 12.84 -10.49 -11.12
N GLU A 138 13.74 -11.44 -10.82
CA GLU A 138 13.81 -12.68 -11.57
C GLU A 138 12.51 -13.51 -11.48
N ARG A 139 11.89 -13.57 -10.29
CA ARG A 139 10.64 -14.32 -10.07
C ARG A 139 9.46 -13.74 -10.84
N HIS A 140 9.31 -12.41 -10.85
CA HIS A 140 8.19 -11.78 -11.54
C HIS A 140 8.32 -11.78 -13.07
N ASN A 141 9.50 -12.10 -13.63
CA ASN A 141 9.74 -12.18 -15.08
C ASN A 141 8.79 -13.17 -15.79
N ILE A 142 8.24 -14.17 -15.06
CA ILE A 142 7.19 -15.05 -15.59
C ILE A 142 5.98 -14.24 -16.08
N TYR A 143 5.61 -13.18 -15.35
CA TYR A 143 4.56 -12.26 -15.77
C TYR A 143 4.95 -11.52 -17.05
N ASP A 144 6.17 -10.98 -17.11
CA ASP A 144 6.64 -10.23 -18.29
C ASP A 144 6.67 -11.10 -19.55
N ILE A 145 7.13 -12.34 -19.44
CA ILE A 145 7.10 -13.30 -20.55
C ILE A 145 5.65 -13.52 -21.01
N TRP A 146 4.71 -13.76 -20.09
CA TRP A 146 3.30 -13.91 -20.42
C TRP A 146 2.74 -12.63 -21.03
N ARG A 147 3.08 -11.46 -20.49
CA ARG A 147 2.60 -10.15 -20.91
C ARG A 147 3.01 -9.82 -22.35
N HIS A 148 4.22 -10.17 -22.73
CA HIS A 148 4.76 -9.93 -24.08
C HIS A 148 4.54 -11.11 -25.05
N SER A 149 4.00 -12.24 -24.58
CA SER A 149 3.75 -13.40 -25.44
C SER A 149 2.71 -13.07 -26.53
N PRO A 150 2.92 -13.49 -27.79
CA PRO A 150 1.93 -13.31 -28.85
C PRO A 150 0.55 -13.89 -28.47
N ARG A 151 -0.52 -13.15 -28.74
CA ARG A 151 -1.90 -13.61 -28.59
C ARG A 151 -2.80 -13.01 -29.66
N ASP A 152 -3.90 -13.70 -29.96
CA ASP A 152 -4.98 -13.12 -30.76
C ASP A 152 -5.63 -12.00 -29.95
N MET A 153 -5.33 -10.75 -30.28
CA MET A 153 -5.86 -9.59 -29.57
C MET A 153 -7.31 -9.38 -29.97
N THR A 154 -8.22 -9.58 -29.02
CA THR A 154 -9.58 -9.04 -29.13
C THR A 154 -9.58 -7.56 -28.69
N LYS A 155 -10.62 -6.79 -29.04
CA LYS A 155 -10.78 -5.41 -28.56
C LYS A 155 -10.79 -5.31 -27.02
N TRP A 156 -11.17 -6.39 -26.34
CA TRP A 156 -11.29 -6.48 -24.89
C TRP A 156 -9.99 -6.96 -24.20
N ASP A 157 -9.06 -7.53 -24.97
CA ASP A 157 -7.75 -8.02 -24.51
C ASP A 157 -6.60 -7.18 -25.10
N SER A 158 -6.83 -5.90 -25.41
CA SER A 158 -5.80 -5.06 -26.02
C SER A 158 -4.77 -4.55 -25.00
N PHE A 159 -5.12 -4.56 -23.71
CA PHE A 159 -4.27 -4.06 -22.64
C PHE A 159 -3.95 -5.17 -21.63
N ARG A 160 -2.69 -5.25 -21.22
CA ARG A 160 -2.23 -6.02 -20.07
C ARG A 160 -1.56 -5.08 -19.12
N ASP A 161 -1.84 -5.26 -17.84
CA ASP A 161 -1.27 -4.40 -16.81
C ASP A 161 0.27 -4.39 -16.86
N PRO A 162 0.92 -3.34 -16.34
CA PRO A 162 2.37 -3.26 -16.32
C PRO A 162 3.01 -4.34 -15.44
N THR A 163 2.32 -4.77 -14.39
CA THR A 163 2.77 -5.80 -13.44
C THR A 163 1.60 -6.72 -13.08
N ALA A 164 1.88 -7.89 -12.51
CA ALA A 164 0.85 -8.77 -11.95
C ALA A 164 0.17 -8.15 -10.71
N PHE A 165 0.84 -7.20 -10.05
CA PHE A 165 0.36 -6.48 -8.86
C PHE A 165 -0.21 -5.13 -9.27
N SER A 166 -1.40 -5.16 -9.85
CA SER A 166 -2.04 -3.95 -10.38
C SER A 166 -3.30 -3.59 -9.60
N HIS A 167 -3.49 -2.29 -9.43
CA HIS A 167 -4.78 -1.68 -9.09
C HIS A 167 -5.24 -0.89 -10.31
N GLY A 168 -6.41 -1.21 -10.87
CA GLY A 168 -6.80 -0.77 -12.23
C GLY A 168 -6.63 0.74 -12.51
N PRO A 169 -7.10 1.63 -11.62
CA PRO A 169 -6.85 3.08 -11.74
C PRO A 169 -5.39 3.56 -11.63
N TYR A 170 -4.46 2.75 -11.11
CA TYR A 170 -3.06 3.13 -10.81
C TYR A 170 -2.03 2.33 -11.62
N ILE A 171 -2.22 2.36 -12.94
CA ILE A 171 -1.42 1.62 -13.94
C ILE A 171 -0.63 2.55 -14.88
N ALA A 172 -0.65 3.87 -14.65
CA ALA A 172 0.00 4.88 -15.47
C ALA A 172 1.51 4.97 -15.16
N VAL A 173 2.21 3.85 -15.32
CA VAL A 173 3.60 3.64 -14.86
C VAL A 173 4.61 4.61 -15.47
N ASP A 174 4.34 5.15 -16.66
CA ASP A 174 5.21 6.16 -17.28
C ASP A 174 5.23 7.49 -16.51
N GLN A 175 4.26 7.73 -15.64
CA GLN A 175 4.18 8.93 -14.79
C GLN A 175 4.86 8.75 -13.44
N TYR A 176 5.19 7.52 -13.05
CA TYR A 176 5.66 7.20 -11.70
C TYR A 176 7.20 7.16 -11.64
N PRO A 177 7.82 7.67 -10.57
CA PRO A 177 9.28 7.77 -10.47
C PRO A 177 10.01 6.42 -10.46
N ASN A 178 9.36 5.37 -9.96
CA ASN A 178 9.84 3.99 -9.93
C ASN A 178 9.12 3.09 -10.97
N GLY A 179 8.37 3.70 -11.89
CA GLY A 179 7.70 3.00 -12.99
C GLY A 179 6.71 1.94 -12.52
N ALA A 180 6.90 0.71 -12.99
CA ALA A 180 6.05 -0.43 -12.64
C ALA A 180 6.03 -0.73 -11.13
N ALA A 181 7.11 -0.44 -10.41
CA ALA A 181 7.19 -0.71 -8.98
C ALA A 181 6.19 0.14 -8.17
N ASP A 182 5.91 1.38 -8.57
CA ASP A 182 4.91 2.20 -7.87
C ASP A 182 3.49 1.63 -8.04
N SER A 183 3.20 0.94 -9.16
CA SER A 183 1.93 0.20 -9.31
C SER A 183 1.79 -0.91 -8.27
N VAL A 184 2.90 -1.58 -7.93
CA VAL A 184 2.98 -2.58 -6.86
C VAL A 184 2.76 -1.92 -5.49
N GLY A 185 3.29 -0.71 -5.29
CA GLY A 185 3.03 0.10 -4.10
C GLY A 185 1.54 0.37 -3.89
N TYR A 186 0.84 0.84 -4.92
CA TYR A 186 -0.61 1.04 -4.87
C TYR A 186 -1.40 -0.25 -4.66
N TRP A 187 -0.95 -1.36 -5.27
CA TRP A 187 -1.53 -2.67 -4.99
C TRP A 187 -1.38 -3.05 -3.51
N ALA A 188 -0.19 -2.86 -2.92
CA ALA A 188 0.06 -3.16 -1.52
C ALA A 188 -0.78 -2.29 -0.58
N GLU A 189 -0.89 -0.99 -0.85
CA GLU A 189 -1.80 -0.09 -0.13
C GLU A 189 -3.24 -0.62 -0.16
N ALA A 190 -3.72 -1.03 -1.34
CA ALA A 190 -5.07 -1.55 -1.48
C ALA A 190 -5.32 -2.89 -0.76
N ARG A 191 -4.28 -3.73 -0.63
CA ARG A 191 -4.36 -4.96 0.16
C ARG A 191 -4.38 -4.65 1.66
N ILE A 192 -3.50 -3.77 2.13
CA ILE A 192 -3.28 -3.46 3.55
C ILE A 192 -4.39 -2.56 4.10
N PHE A 193 -4.66 -1.41 3.46
CA PHE A 193 -5.66 -0.46 3.92
C PHE A 193 -7.08 -0.80 3.45
N GLY A 194 -7.22 -1.61 2.39
CA GLY A 194 -8.52 -1.92 1.76
C GLY A 194 -8.83 -1.07 0.51
N GLY A 195 -7.97 -0.11 0.19
CA GLY A 195 -7.97 0.69 -1.02
C GLY A 195 -6.71 1.57 -1.05
N VAL A 196 -6.42 2.19 -2.20
CA VAL A 196 -5.35 3.20 -2.24
C VAL A 196 -5.77 4.40 -1.39
N VAL A 197 -4.88 4.90 -0.54
CA VAL A 197 -5.22 5.96 0.41
C VAL A 197 -5.10 7.31 -0.30
N VAL A 198 -6.21 8.07 -0.31
CA VAL A 198 -6.30 9.38 -0.97
C VAL A 198 -6.62 10.44 0.07
N PHE A 199 -5.94 11.59 -0.02
CA PHE A 199 -6.07 12.68 0.94
C PHE A 199 -6.76 13.88 0.30
N ASP A 200 -7.70 14.49 1.02
CA ASP A 200 -8.25 15.81 0.66
C ASP A 200 -7.20 16.88 0.94
N ARG A 201 -6.55 17.33 -0.12
CA ARG A 201 -5.50 18.33 -0.09
C ARG A 201 -6.00 19.78 -0.12
N GLY A 202 -7.32 19.99 -0.12
CA GLY A 202 -7.89 21.32 -0.28
C GLY A 202 -7.60 21.94 -1.65
N GLU A 203 -7.85 23.23 -1.77
CA GLU A 203 -7.63 23.98 -3.03
C GLU A 203 -6.16 24.24 -3.31
N ASP A 204 -5.34 24.36 -2.26
CA ASP A 204 -3.92 24.70 -2.36
C ASP A 204 -3.00 23.47 -2.49
N GLY A 205 -3.54 22.26 -2.35
CA GLY A 205 -2.79 21.02 -2.49
C GLY A 205 -1.96 20.63 -1.25
N THR A 206 -2.02 21.40 -0.17
CA THR A 206 -1.14 21.21 1.00
C THR A 206 -1.85 20.69 2.24
N GLU A 207 -3.17 20.81 2.28
CA GLU A 207 -3.96 20.41 3.45
C GLU A 207 -4.08 18.87 3.55
N SER A 208 -4.65 18.40 4.65
CA SER A 208 -5.11 17.01 4.78
C SER A 208 -6.39 17.04 5.61
N ARG A 209 -7.50 17.41 4.98
CA ARG A 209 -8.79 17.61 5.66
C ARG A 209 -9.49 16.30 5.98
N GLN A 210 -9.29 15.29 5.13
CA GLN A 210 -9.97 14.01 5.18
C GLN A 210 -9.18 12.94 4.42
N ILE A 211 -9.36 11.68 4.81
CA ILE A 211 -8.89 10.52 4.05
C ILE A 211 -10.05 9.83 3.32
N TYR A 212 -9.71 9.23 2.19
CA TYR A 212 -10.57 8.37 1.42
C TYR A 212 -9.81 7.11 1.02
N PHE A 213 -10.56 6.03 0.80
CA PHE A 213 -10.03 4.81 0.21
C PHE A 213 -10.58 4.67 -1.19
N HIS A 214 -9.69 4.52 -2.17
CA HIS A 214 -10.04 4.13 -3.51
C HIS A 214 -10.04 2.61 -3.60
N GLY A 215 -11.19 2.02 -3.30
CA GLY A 215 -11.42 0.59 -3.46
C GLY A 215 -11.50 0.20 -4.93
N CYS A 216 -11.02 -1.01 -5.25
CA CYS A 216 -11.20 -1.62 -6.58
C CYS A 216 -11.48 -3.13 -6.48
N ARG A 217 -12.06 -3.57 -5.36
CA ARG A 217 -12.41 -4.98 -5.20
C ARG A 217 -13.51 -5.35 -6.18
N ARG A 218 -13.33 -6.48 -6.88
CA ARG A 218 -14.28 -7.01 -7.86
C ARG A 218 -15.68 -7.23 -7.27
N LYS A 219 -15.76 -7.62 -6.00
CA LYS A 219 -17.00 -7.80 -5.22
C LYS A 219 -17.24 -6.67 -4.18
N GLY A 220 -16.71 -5.49 -4.41
CA GLY A 220 -16.89 -4.31 -3.54
C GLY A 220 -17.20 -3.05 -4.36
N PRO A 221 -17.33 -1.89 -3.70
CA PRO A 221 -17.44 -0.64 -4.43
C PRO A 221 -16.15 -0.38 -5.21
N ARG A 222 -16.33 0.14 -6.43
CA ARG A 222 -15.24 0.59 -7.33
C ARG A 222 -15.02 2.10 -7.24
N THR A 223 -15.49 2.70 -6.15
CA THR A 223 -15.58 4.14 -5.97
C THR A 223 -14.73 4.56 -4.77
N ILE A 224 -14.52 5.87 -4.67
CA ILE A 224 -13.81 6.49 -3.56
C ILE A 224 -14.81 6.67 -2.41
N TYR A 225 -14.42 6.26 -1.19
CA TYR A 225 -15.27 6.39 -0.01
C TYR A 225 -14.48 6.86 1.20
N THR A 226 -15.13 7.65 2.05
CA THR A 226 -14.58 7.98 3.37
C THR A 226 -14.78 6.79 4.31
N PRO A 227 -13.82 6.47 5.19
CA PRO A 227 -14.13 5.65 6.36
C PRO A 227 -15.24 6.33 7.17
N ILE A 228 -16.09 5.52 7.80
CA ILE A 228 -17.00 6.02 8.83
C ILE A 228 -16.22 6.29 10.12
N ASP A 229 -16.77 7.13 11.00
CA ASP A 229 -16.11 7.52 12.26
C ASP A 229 -15.64 6.31 13.07
N GLN A 230 -16.43 5.24 13.13
CA GLN A 230 -16.06 4.01 13.82
C GLN A 230 -14.83 3.33 13.19
N GLN A 231 -14.76 3.25 11.86
CA GLN A 231 -13.60 2.66 11.16
C GLN A 231 -12.35 3.51 11.39
N PHE A 232 -12.50 4.84 11.33
CA PHE A 232 -11.41 5.76 11.59
C PHE A 232 -10.87 5.62 13.02
N GLU A 233 -11.75 5.66 14.00
CA GLU A 233 -11.38 5.53 15.41
C GLU A 233 -10.72 4.19 15.71
N GLN A 234 -11.24 3.08 15.16
CA GLN A 234 -10.64 1.76 15.32
C GLN A 234 -9.21 1.69 14.74
N MET A 235 -8.96 2.31 13.57
CA MET A 235 -7.61 2.42 13.02
C MET A 235 -6.67 3.17 13.97
N ILE A 236 -7.08 4.35 14.43
CA ILE A 236 -6.24 5.18 15.30
C ILE A 236 -5.95 4.51 16.63
N GLN A 237 -6.98 3.92 17.27
CA GLN A 237 -6.82 3.15 18.50
C GLN A 237 -5.86 1.98 18.32
N PHE A 238 -5.99 1.21 17.25
CA PHE A 238 -5.08 0.11 16.97
C PHE A 238 -3.64 0.58 16.73
N LEU A 239 -3.44 1.65 15.95
CA LEU A 239 -2.10 2.13 15.59
C LEU A 239 -1.36 2.75 16.77
N LEU A 240 -2.06 3.51 17.60
CA LEU A 240 -1.48 4.28 18.70
C LEU A 240 -1.47 3.58 20.06
N ASP A 241 -2.22 2.49 20.22
CA ASP A 241 -2.30 1.77 21.50
C ASP A 241 -0.89 1.38 22.01
N GLU A 242 -0.69 1.59 23.31
CA GLU A 242 0.61 1.43 23.96
C GLU A 242 0.78 0.04 24.57
N SER A 243 -0.26 -0.79 24.56
CA SER A 243 -0.21 -2.13 25.12
C SER A 243 0.77 -3.03 24.35
N GLU A 244 1.57 -3.83 25.04
CA GLU A 244 2.46 -4.83 24.40
C GLU A 244 1.71 -6.11 23.99
N SER A 245 0.38 -6.13 24.04
CA SER A 245 -0.40 -7.33 23.77
C SER A 245 -0.37 -7.70 22.28
N HIS A 246 0.44 -8.72 21.94
CA HIS A 246 0.52 -9.32 20.60
C HIS A 246 -0.78 -10.02 20.14
N ASP A 247 -1.74 -10.27 21.04
CA ASP A 247 -3.06 -10.83 20.70
C ASP A 247 -3.90 -9.89 19.81
N THR A 248 -3.51 -8.61 19.69
CA THR A 248 -4.16 -7.61 18.83
C THR A 248 -3.94 -7.85 17.33
N ALA A 249 -2.94 -8.64 16.93
CA ALA A 249 -2.64 -8.93 15.53
C ALA A 249 -3.71 -9.80 14.83
N SER A 250 -4.63 -10.45 15.56
CA SER A 250 -5.77 -11.16 14.96
C SER A 250 -7.07 -10.34 14.96
N ALA A 251 -7.08 -9.17 15.62
CA ALA A 251 -8.25 -8.31 15.79
C ALA A 251 -7.97 -6.87 15.34
N HIS A 252 -7.17 -6.70 14.28
CA HIS A 252 -6.89 -5.38 13.71
C HIS A 252 -8.00 -4.91 12.74
N PRO A 253 -8.14 -3.59 12.54
CA PRO A 253 -9.16 -3.01 11.66
C PRO A 253 -8.82 -3.09 10.17
N PHE A 254 -7.62 -3.57 9.81
CA PHE A 254 -7.15 -3.67 8.43
C PHE A 254 -7.55 -5.00 7.76
N PRO A 255 -7.88 -5.01 6.46
CA PRO A 255 -8.18 -3.86 5.62
C PRO A 255 -9.52 -3.20 6.00
N VAL A 256 -9.62 -1.89 5.83
CA VAL A 256 -10.86 -1.13 6.01
C VAL A 256 -11.75 -1.28 4.78
N LEU A 257 -12.63 -2.27 4.84
CA LEU A 257 -13.57 -2.55 3.77
C LEU A 257 -14.78 -1.63 3.83
N ALA A 258 -15.21 -1.15 2.67
CA ALA A 258 -16.47 -0.45 2.55
C ALA A 258 -17.65 -1.37 2.95
N THR A 259 -18.60 -0.76 3.64
CA THR A 259 -19.89 -1.34 4.03
C THR A 259 -21.02 -0.53 3.38
N SER A 260 -22.25 -0.98 3.56
CA SER A 260 -23.44 -0.21 3.16
C SER A 260 -23.58 1.14 3.89
N GLN A 261 -22.84 1.35 4.98
CA GLN A 261 -22.89 2.59 5.76
C GLN A 261 -21.91 3.67 5.24
N ASN A 262 -20.88 3.28 4.49
CA ASN A 262 -19.97 4.25 3.88
C ASN A 262 -20.76 5.07 2.86
N ARG A 263 -20.68 6.40 2.93
CA ARG A 263 -21.31 7.30 1.96
C ARG A 263 -20.38 7.51 0.77
N TRP A 264 -20.91 7.28 -0.43
CA TRP A 264 -20.11 7.22 -1.65
C TRP A 264 -19.89 8.67 -2.10
N ARG A 265 -18.64 9.05 -2.34
CA ARG A 265 -18.34 10.28 -3.07
C ARG A 265 -17.78 9.83 -4.40
N TRP A 266 -18.55 10.10 -5.46
CA TRP A 266 -18.21 9.92 -6.87
C TRP A 266 -18.45 8.53 -7.49
N ASP A 267 -19.53 8.45 -8.27
CA ASP A 267 -19.66 7.62 -9.47
C ASP A 267 -19.43 8.61 -10.64
N PRO A 268 -18.43 8.43 -11.52
CA PRO A 268 -18.21 9.29 -12.69
C PRO A 268 -19.44 9.39 -13.60
#